data_AF-A0A850SG34-F1
#
_entry.id   AF-A0A850SG34-F1
#
_cell.length_a   1.000
_cell.length_b   1.000
_cell.length_c   1.000
_cell.angle_alpha   90.00
_cell.angle_beta   90.00
_cell.angle_gamma   90.00
#
_symmetry.space_group_name_H-M   'P 1'
#
loop_
_entity.id
_entity.type
_entity.pdbx_description
1 polymer ?
#
loop_
_entity_poly.entity_id
_entity_poly.type
_entity_poly.pdbx_seq_one_letter_code
_entity_poly.pdbx_strand_id
1 'polypeptide(L)'
;MTETLGSSAANALKFHIARMAGVGDASALAVEDPDAFEEVAARLFGAGSAALLNRLAAYLFRSIVPASRSGPPDYAVKGSFGEHVRQLRGAYIIKNAVLEMKDRDHVIAYYSSPFQLEQMVYHFVVRGLQNNQVTFMAVSRQEERAFREFLWANGMDADSLVKRGDIVTVSHDELYPEGLDPSIEPILARLYAARAEIKSRKRAGLNIIGTVAGNLALRGEDDRCLRLEQAWHRTVQDYAVPVTLLCPYSADVMTAESRAMLIECHSRSVRPPL
;
A
#
# COMPACT_ATOMS: atom_id res chain seq x y z
N MET A 1 -8.25 0.29 -26.66
CA MET A 1 -7.35 1.45 -26.52
C MET A 1 -6.91 1.52 -25.07
N THR A 2 -5.75 0.94 -24.78
CA THR A 2 -5.15 0.91 -23.44
C THR A 2 -4.11 2.03 -23.38
N GLU A 3 -4.53 3.21 -22.92
CA GLU A 3 -3.57 4.25 -22.55
C GLU A 3 -2.85 3.82 -21.26
N THR A 4 -1.52 3.76 -21.35
CA THR A 4 -0.63 3.35 -20.27
C THR A 4 -0.53 4.46 -19.23
N LEU A 5 -1.15 4.23 -18.06
CA LEU A 5 -0.99 5.01 -16.83
C LEU A 5 0.49 5.17 -16.38
N GLY A 6 1.41 4.35 -16.93
CA GLY A 6 2.85 4.47 -16.71
C GLY A 6 3.53 5.70 -17.37
N SER A 7 2.92 6.30 -18.41
CA SER A 7 3.56 7.38 -19.17
C SER A 7 3.59 8.73 -18.42
N SER A 8 2.56 9.05 -17.63
CA SER A 8 2.45 10.35 -16.97
C SER A 8 3.48 10.54 -15.84
N ALA A 9 3.66 9.54 -15.00
CA ALA A 9 4.64 9.58 -13.91
C ALA A 9 6.09 9.60 -14.42
N ALA A 10 6.37 8.79 -15.44
CA ALA A 10 7.67 8.79 -16.11
C ALA A 10 7.95 10.14 -16.78
N ASN A 11 6.95 10.75 -17.44
CA ASN A 11 7.10 12.05 -18.09
C ASN A 11 7.26 13.20 -17.08
N ALA A 12 6.56 13.17 -15.95
CA ALA A 12 6.75 14.15 -14.87
C ALA A 12 8.15 14.06 -14.26
N LEU A 13 8.66 12.84 -14.05
CA LEU A 13 10.02 12.62 -13.55
C LEU A 13 11.08 13.05 -14.57
N LYS A 14 10.91 12.72 -15.87
CA LYS A 14 11.76 13.17 -16.98
C LYS A 14 11.83 14.70 -17.08
N PHE A 15 10.67 15.37 -17.03
CA PHE A 15 10.58 16.83 -17.12
C PHE A 15 11.34 17.51 -15.97
N HIS A 16 11.27 16.97 -14.76
CA HIS A 16 11.97 17.53 -13.60
C HIS A 16 13.47 17.23 -13.60
N ILE A 17 13.89 16.06 -14.07
CA ILE A 17 15.32 15.74 -14.23
C ILE A 17 15.96 16.63 -15.28
N ALA A 18 15.30 16.85 -16.43
CA ALA A 18 15.76 17.79 -17.46
C ALA A 18 15.95 19.20 -16.87
N ARG A 19 14.97 19.67 -16.09
CA ARG A 19 15.04 20.97 -15.41
C ARG A 19 16.19 21.06 -14.40
N MET A 20 16.44 20.01 -13.63
CA MET A 20 17.55 19.95 -12.66
C MET A 20 18.92 19.84 -13.34
N ALA A 21 18.98 19.21 -14.51
CA ALA A 21 20.18 19.07 -15.33
C ALA A 21 20.52 20.33 -16.14
N GLY A 22 19.64 21.34 -16.15
CA GLY A 22 19.76 22.50 -17.05
C GLY A 22 19.52 22.16 -18.52
N VAL A 23 18.95 20.98 -18.81
CA VAL A 23 18.63 20.54 -20.17
C VAL A 23 17.22 21.05 -20.48
N GLY A 24 17.12 22.01 -21.40
CA GLY A 24 15.88 22.72 -21.72
C GLY A 24 14.78 21.86 -22.35
N ASP A 25 15.09 20.64 -22.78
CA ASP A 25 14.15 19.73 -23.43
C ASP A 25 14.18 18.33 -22.79
N ALA A 26 13.06 17.96 -22.17
CA ALA A 26 12.86 16.68 -21.51
C ALA A 26 12.62 15.51 -22.47
N SER A 27 12.35 15.80 -23.76
CA SER A 27 12.15 14.78 -24.79
C SER A 27 13.43 13.98 -25.08
N ALA A 28 14.60 14.54 -24.77
CA ALA A 28 15.89 13.88 -24.89
C ALA A 28 16.16 12.81 -23.83
N LEU A 29 15.35 12.75 -22.75
CA LEU A 29 15.47 11.76 -21.67
C LEU A 29 14.51 10.57 -21.88
N ALA A 30 14.48 10.01 -23.09
CA ALA A 30 13.68 8.84 -23.42
C ALA A 30 14.25 7.58 -22.73
N VAL A 31 13.91 7.42 -21.46
CA VAL A 31 14.29 6.24 -20.67
C VAL A 31 13.01 5.53 -20.24
N GLU A 32 12.70 4.42 -20.89
CA GLU A 32 11.64 3.47 -20.48
C GLU A 32 12.21 2.31 -19.64
N ASP A 33 13.53 2.22 -19.58
CA ASP A 33 14.30 1.14 -18.96
C ASP A 33 15.06 1.65 -17.71
N PRO A 34 14.87 1.06 -16.51
CA PRO A 34 15.61 1.39 -15.30
C PRO A 34 17.14 1.35 -15.44
N ASP A 35 17.68 0.44 -16.26
CA ASP A 35 19.13 0.32 -16.43
C ASP A 35 19.68 1.48 -17.29
N ALA A 36 18.89 1.95 -18.25
CA ALA A 36 19.18 3.17 -19.01
C ALA A 36 19.03 4.45 -18.15
N PHE A 37 18.29 4.40 -17.02
CA PHE A 37 18.19 5.53 -16.09
C PHE A 37 19.49 5.71 -15.30
N GLU A 38 20.08 4.62 -14.82
CA GLU A 38 21.41 4.65 -14.20
C GLU A 38 22.48 5.09 -15.20
N GLU A 39 22.41 4.63 -16.46
CA GLU A 39 23.36 5.05 -17.50
C GLU A 39 23.23 6.54 -17.85
N VAL A 40 22.00 7.06 -17.99
CA VAL A 40 21.76 8.49 -18.28
C VAL A 40 22.14 9.37 -17.08
N ALA A 41 21.85 8.95 -15.85
CA ALA A 41 22.31 9.64 -14.65
C ALA A 41 23.84 9.61 -14.53
N ALA A 42 24.49 8.49 -14.86
CA ALA A 42 25.94 8.36 -14.88
C ALA A 42 26.60 9.19 -16.00
N ARG A 43 25.99 9.28 -17.19
CA ARG A 43 26.49 10.08 -18.33
C ARG A 43 26.31 11.57 -18.14
N LEU A 44 25.18 12.03 -17.58
CA LEU A 44 24.90 13.45 -17.38
C LEU A 44 25.65 14.06 -16.19
N PHE A 45 25.94 13.26 -15.16
CA PHE A 45 26.44 13.77 -13.89
C PHE A 45 27.77 13.14 -13.42
N GLY A 46 28.33 12.24 -14.23
CA GLY A 46 29.56 11.50 -13.92
C GLY A 46 29.35 10.37 -12.91
N ALA A 47 30.22 9.37 -12.96
CA ALA A 47 30.29 8.32 -11.94
C ALA A 47 30.65 8.97 -10.58
N GLY A 48 29.70 9.02 -9.64
CA GLY A 48 29.98 9.38 -8.25
C GLY A 48 29.10 10.45 -7.58
N SER A 49 28.04 10.98 -8.19
CA SER A 49 27.22 12.02 -7.52
C SER A 49 26.19 11.45 -6.53
N ALA A 50 26.65 10.78 -5.48
CA ALA A 50 25.83 10.35 -4.34
C ALA A 50 24.95 11.50 -3.79
N ALA A 51 25.43 12.74 -3.88
CA ALA A 51 24.68 13.95 -3.51
C ALA A 51 23.44 14.22 -4.38
N LEU A 52 23.48 13.95 -5.68
CA LEU A 52 22.33 14.15 -6.56
C LEU A 52 21.31 13.01 -6.42
N LEU A 53 21.80 11.78 -6.26
CA LEU A 53 20.99 10.61 -5.93
C LEU A 53 20.26 10.81 -4.59
N ASN A 54 20.94 11.36 -3.59
CA ASN A 54 20.33 11.76 -2.33
C ASN A 54 19.29 12.89 -2.50
N ARG A 55 19.51 13.84 -3.42
CA ARG A 55 18.52 14.89 -3.74
C ARG A 55 17.29 14.35 -4.46
N LEU A 56 17.47 13.43 -5.40
CA LEU A 56 16.37 12.79 -6.13
C LEU A 56 15.57 11.87 -5.21
N ALA A 57 16.24 11.07 -4.38
CA ALA A 57 15.63 10.28 -3.33
C ALA A 57 14.87 11.16 -2.33
N ALA A 58 15.49 12.25 -1.85
CA ALA A 58 14.81 13.21 -0.96
C ALA A 58 13.61 13.89 -1.62
N TYR A 59 13.65 14.13 -2.94
CA TYR A 59 12.52 14.70 -3.67
C TYR A 59 11.39 13.69 -3.88
N LEU A 60 11.69 12.48 -4.36
CA LEU A 60 10.73 11.38 -4.48
C LEU A 60 10.12 11.05 -3.11
N PHE A 61 10.94 11.06 -2.07
CA PHE A 61 10.48 10.95 -0.70
C PHE A 61 9.48 12.06 -0.38
N ARG A 62 9.76 13.34 -0.69
CA ARG A 62 8.81 14.45 -0.48
C ARG A 62 7.52 14.38 -1.32
N SER A 63 7.52 13.69 -2.46
CA SER A 63 6.31 13.55 -3.30
C SER A 63 5.43 12.36 -2.91
N ILE A 64 6.00 11.41 -2.18
CA ILE A 64 5.33 10.21 -1.66
C ILE A 64 4.93 10.41 -0.19
N VAL A 65 5.83 10.98 0.62
CA VAL A 65 5.70 11.21 2.06
C VAL A 65 5.22 12.64 2.31
N PRO A 66 4.15 12.85 3.09
CA PRO A 66 3.61 14.17 3.40
C PRO A 66 4.66 15.13 4.01
N ALA A 67 4.50 16.42 3.71
CA ALA A 67 5.45 17.50 4.01
C ALA A 67 5.68 17.77 5.51
N SER A 68 4.95 17.11 6.42
CA SER A 68 5.02 17.35 7.87
C SER A 68 6.30 16.82 8.53
N ARG A 69 7.15 16.07 7.81
CA ARG A 69 8.43 15.57 8.35
C ARG A 69 9.56 16.58 8.19
N SER A 70 10.02 17.13 9.31
CA SER A 70 11.32 17.82 9.41
C SER A 70 12.44 16.79 9.54
N GLY A 71 12.78 16.10 8.45
CA GLY A 71 13.90 15.16 8.38
C GLY A 71 13.55 13.83 7.70
N PRO A 72 14.54 13.16 7.07
CA PRO A 72 14.33 11.80 6.57
C PRO A 72 14.02 10.87 7.77
N PRO A 73 13.09 9.92 7.63
CA PRO A 73 12.92 8.87 8.62
C PRO A 73 14.24 8.19 8.94
N ASP A 74 14.37 7.74 10.18
CA ASP A 74 15.44 6.85 10.63
C ASP A 74 15.28 5.41 10.08
N TYR A 75 14.67 5.26 8.90
CA TYR A 75 15.00 4.12 8.05
C TYR A 75 16.42 4.41 7.58
N ALA A 76 17.41 4.02 8.36
CA ALA A 76 18.72 3.72 7.81
C ALA A 76 18.47 2.62 6.77
N VAL A 77 18.21 3.03 5.52
CA VAL A 77 17.99 2.13 4.40
C VAL A 77 19.33 1.45 4.19
N LYS A 78 19.51 0.32 4.87
CA LYS A 78 20.57 -0.62 4.54
C LYS A 78 20.24 -1.11 3.15
N GLY A 79 21.06 -0.71 2.19
CA GLY A 79 20.84 -1.07 0.80
C GLY A 79 21.57 -0.16 -0.17
N SER A 80 21.65 -0.62 -1.40
CA SER A 80 22.12 0.16 -2.54
C SER A 80 21.12 1.27 -2.90
N PHE A 81 21.59 2.30 -3.59
CA PHE A 81 20.72 3.33 -4.15
C PHE A 81 19.60 2.74 -5.03
N GLY A 82 19.93 1.73 -5.84
CA GLY A 82 18.95 1.02 -6.68
C GLY A 82 17.81 0.40 -5.86
N GLU A 83 18.09 -0.20 -4.71
CA GLU A 83 17.05 -0.73 -3.81
C GLU A 83 16.13 0.37 -3.29
N HIS A 84 16.70 1.54 -2.94
CA HIS A 84 15.91 2.67 -2.48
C HIS A 84 14.98 3.21 -3.57
N VAL A 85 15.48 3.36 -4.81
CA VAL A 85 14.67 3.76 -5.96
C VAL A 85 13.56 2.76 -6.23
N ARG A 86 13.85 1.45 -6.18
CA ARG A 86 12.83 0.39 -6.34
C ARG A 86 11.75 0.47 -5.25
N GLN A 87 12.14 0.66 -4.00
CA GLN A 87 11.19 0.83 -2.89
C GLN A 87 10.27 2.04 -3.10
N LEU A 88 10.81 3.21 -3.45
CA LEU A 88 10.04 4.43 -3.72
C LEU A 88 9.12 4.29 -4.93
N ARG A 89 9.61 3.69 -6.02
CA ARG A 89 8.79 3.41 -7.22
C ARG A 89 7.63 2.48 -6.87
N GLY A 90 7.88 1.43 -6.10
CA GLY A 90 6.84 0.52 -5.62
C GLY A 90 5.81 1.23 -4.76
N ALA A 91 6.25 2.05 -3.79
CA ALA A 91 5.36 2.87 -2.97
C ALA A 91 4.49 3.81 -3.80
N TYR A 92 5.04 4.44 -4.84
CA TYR A 92 4.29 5.30 -5.76
C TYR A 92 3.21 4.53 -6.56
N ILE A 93 3.54 3.33 -7.07
CA ILE A 93 2.58 2.48 -7.78
C ILE A 93 1.45 2.04 -6.85
N ILE A 94 1.81 1.61 -5.64
CA ILE A 94 0.87 1.24 -4.57
C ILE A 94 -0.07 2.40 -4.26
N LYS A 95 0.49 3.60 -4.02
CA LYS A 95 -0.27 4.81 -3.74
C LYS A 95 -1.35 5.04 -4.79
N ASN A 96 -0.97 5.08 -6.07
CA ASN A 96 -1.91 5.37 -7.14
C ASN A 96 -2.97 4.28 -7.23
N ALA A 97 -2.58 3.01 -7.18
CA ALA A 97 -3.53 1.92 -7.28
C ALA A 97 -4.54 1.90 -6.11
N VAL A 98 -4.08 2.19 -4.89
CA VAL A 98 -4.94 2.33 -3.70
C VAL A 98 -5.91 3.49 -3.85
N LEU A 99 -5.43 4.67 -4.24
CA LEU A 99 -6.29 5.86 -4.38
C LEU A 99 -7.30 5.74 -5.53
N GLU A 100 -7.02 4.89 -6.53
CA GLU A 100 -7.94 4.56 -7.64
C GLU A 100 -8.99 3.50 -7.30
N MET A 101 -8.89 2.82 -6.15
CA MET A 101 -9.84 1.78 -5.76
C MET A 101 -11.26 2.33 -5.62
N LYS A 102 -12.21 1.64 -6.24
CA LYS A 102 -13.64 1.93 -6.20
C LYS A 102 -14.32 1.20 -5.06
N ASP A 103 -15.51 1.65 -4.71
CA ASP A 103 -16.38 0.90 -3.82
C ASP A 103 -16.63 -0.52 -4.36
N ARG A 104 -16.64 -1.51 -3.47
CA ARG A 104 -16.74 -2.95 -3.78
C ARG A 104 -15.50 -3.56 -4.43
N ASP A 105 -14.38 -2.82 -4.54
CA ASP A 105 -13.12 -3.43 -4.94
C ASP A 105 -12.57 -4.35 -3.84
N HIS A 106 -12.03 -5.48 -4.27
CA HIS A 106 -11.26 -6.42 -3.48
C HIS A 106 -9.89 -6.58 -4.14
N VAL A 107 -8.84 -5.96 -3.59
CA VAL A 107 -7.55 -5.81 -4.29
C VAL A 107 -6.42 -6.50 -3.56
N ILE A 108 -5.62 -7.29 -4.30
CA ILE A 108 -4.31 -7.74 -3.85
C ILE A 108 -3.30 -6.64 -4.09
N ALA A 109 -2.49 -6.32 -3.08
CA ALA A 109 -1.31 -5.50 -3.27
C ALA A 109 -0.06 -6.21 -2.74
N TYR A 110 0.94 -6.38 -3.61
CA TYR A 110 2.21 -7.01 -3.25
C TYR A 110 3.19 -5.99 -2.68
N TYR A 111 3.91 -6.36 -1.63
CA TYR A 111 5.02 -5.59 -1.07
C TYR A 111 6.28 -6.44 -0.95
N SER A 112 7.44 -5.81 -1.11
CA SER A 112 8.76 -6.43 -0.94
C SER A 112 9.54 -5.82 0.21
N SER A 113 8.95 -4.86 0.94
CA SER A 113 9.56 -4.28 2.13
C SER A 113 8.51 -3.82 3.14
N PRO A 114 8.85 -3.74 4.44
CA PRO A 114 7.98 -3.14 5.45
C PRO A 114 7.53 -1.72 5.09
N PHE A 115 8.43 -0.91 4.52
CA PHE A 115 8.10 0.44 4.09
C PHE A 115 6.98 0.47 3.03
N GLN A 116 6.97 -0.47 2.07
CA GLN A 116 5.89 -0.54 1.08
C GLN A 116 4.55 -0.93 1.71
N LEU A 117 4.55 -1.87 2.67
CA LEU A 117 3.35 -2.23 3.43
C LEU A 117 2.82 -1.03 4.24
N GLU A 118 3.70 -0.30 4.92
CA GLU A 118 3.34 0.91 5.66
C GLU A 118 2.75 1.99 4.74
N GLN A 119 3.30 2.15 3.53
CA GLN A 119 2.77 3.06 2.51
C GLN A 119 1.38 2.62 2.01
N MET A 120 1.13 1.31 1.85
CA MET A 120 -0.22 0.79 1.57
C MET A 120 -1.19 1.25 2.65
N VAL A 121 -0.86 1.02 3.93
CA VAL A 121 -1.71 1.38 5.07
C VAL A 121 -1.98 2.88 5.09
N TYR A 122 -0.93 3.72 4.99
CA TYR A 122 -1.08 5.17 5.00
C TYR A 122 -2.02 5.66 3.91
N HIS A 123 -1.79 5.25 2.65
CA HIS A 123 -2.62 5.69 1.53
C HIS A 123 -4.04 5.13 1.61
N PHE A 124 -4.19 3.92 2.16
CA PHE A 124 -5.50 3.32 2.33
C PHE A 124 -6.30 4.06 3.41
N VAL A 125 -5.68 4.47 4.52
CA VAL A 125 -6.32 5.34 5.53
C VAL A 125 -6.71 6.70 4.92
N VAL A 126 -5.81 7.32 4.14
CA VAL A 126 -6.10 8.58 3.42
C VAL A 126 -7.32 8.43 2.52
N ARG A 127 -7.40 7.35 1.74
CA ARG A 127 -8.56 7.04 0.90
C ARG A 127 -9.84 6.94 1.73
N GLY A 128 -9.81 6.21 2.84
CA GLY A 128 -10.95 6.07 3.75
C GLY A 128 -11.47 7.42 4.23
N LEU A 129 -10.56 8.31 4.66
CA LEU A 129 -10.91 9.66 5.09
C LEU A 129 -11.50 10.51 3.95
N GLN A 130 -10.88 10.50 2.77
CA GLN A 130 -11.33 11.26 1.60
C GLN A 130 -12.73 10.84 1.13
N ASN A 131 -13.06 9.54 1.25
CA ASN A 131 -14.34 8.99 0.84
C ASN A 131 -15.39 8.94 1.97
N ASN A 132 -15.10 9.56 3.12
CA ASN A 132 -15.96 9.49 4.32
C ASN A 132 -16.31 8.05 4.75
N GLN A 133 -15.34 7.14 4.67
CA GLN A 133 -15.44 5.74 5.07
C GLN A 133 -14.69 5.50 6.38
N VAL A 134 -15.16 4.52 7.15
CA VAL A 134 -14.42 4.05 8.34
C VAL A 134 -13.35 3.09 7.87
N THR A 135 -12.10 3.31 8.30
CA THR A 135 -11.01 2.37 8.02
C THR A 135 -11.00 1.27 9.07
N PHE A 136 -11.18 0.03 8.66
CA PHE A 136 -11.13 -1.14 9.53
C PHE A 136 -9.82 -1.90 9.30
N MET A 137 -8.99 -2.00 10.33
CA MET A 137 -7.69 -2.67 10.26
C MET A 137 -7.80 -4.03 10.95
N ALA A 138 -7.81 -5.11 10.18
CA ALA A 138 -7.61 -6.46 10.69
C ALA A 138 -6.10 -6.76 10.58
N VAL A 139 -5.39 -6.60 11.68
CA VAL A 139 -3.92 -6.74 11.74
C VAL A 139 -3.50 -7.38 13.07
N SER A 140 -2.27 -7.86 13.23
CA SER A 140 -1.74 -8.26 14.55
C SER A 140 -1.50 -7.03 15.45
N ARG A 141 -1.36 -7.23 16.76
CA ARG A 141 -1.02 -6.11 17.68
C ARG A 141 0.33 -5.46 17.37
N GLN A 142 1.27 -6.25 16.86
CA GLN A 142 2.58 -5.73 16.46
C GLN A 142 2.47 -4.83 15.23
N GLU A 143 1.74 -5.28 14.20
CA GLU A 143 1.47 -4.50 13.00
C GLU A 143 0.69 -3.23 13.32
N GLU A 144 -0.34 -3.30 14.17
CA GLU A 144 -1.08 -2.12 14.62
C GLU A 144 -0.14 -1.05 15.20
N ARG A 145 0.77 -1.44 16.09
CA ARG A 145 1.73 -0.51 16.70
C ARG A 145 2.62 0.15 15.64
N ALA A 146 3.21 -0.67 14.77
CA ALA A 146 4.08 -0.17 13.69
C ALA A 146 3.33 0.79 12.76
N PHE A 147 2.10 0.46 12.39
CA PHE A 147 1.27 1.32 11.54
C PHE A 147 0.87 2.62 12.23
N ARG A 148 0.54 2.61 13.53
CA ARG A 148 0.27 3.84 14.28
C ARG A 148 1.50 4.76 14.35
N GLU A 149 2.66 4.20 14.65
CA GLU A 149 3.93 4.94 14.65
C GLU A 149 4.22 5.53 13.26
N PHE A 150 3.99 4.76 12.21
CA PHE A 150 4.14 5.22 10.84
C PHE A 150 3.17 6.35 10.48
N LEU A 151 1.89 6.21 10.79
CA LEU A 151 0.87 7.23 10.55
C LEU A 151 1.23 8.53 11.27
N TRP A 152 1.60 8.45 12.56
CA TRP A 152 2.03 9.59 13.35
C TRP A 152 3.21 10.31 12.72
N ALA A 153 4.23 9.55 12.33
CA ALA A 153 5.42 10.09 11.71
C ALA A 153 5.16 10.71 10.32
N ASN A 154 4.01 10.44 9.71
CA ASN A 154 3.54 11.04 8.47
C ASN A 154 2.45 12.12 8.73
N GLY A 155 2.39 12.69 9.93
CA GLY A 155 1.49 13.79 10.27
C GLY A 155 0.03 13.39 10.49
N MET A 156 -0.24 12.10 10.66
CA MET A 156 -1.58 11.59 10.90
C MET A 156 -1.70 11.05 12.34
N ASP A 157 -2.47 11.74 13.18
CA ASP A 157 -2.70 11.32 14.56
C ASP A 157 -3.69 10.13 14.61
N ALA A 158 -3.13 8.92 14.58
CA ALA A 158 -3.88 7.67 14.60
C ALA A 158 -4.75 7.53 15.86
N ASP A 159 -4.29 8.03 17.02
CA ASP A 159 -5.06 7.93 18.27
C ASP A 159 -6.29 8.83 18.22
N SER A 160 -6.17 10.03 17.67
CA SER A 160 -7.31 10.91 17.42
C SER A 160 -8.29 10.30 16.42
N LEU A 161 -7.81 9.66 15.34
CA LEU A 161 -8.66 8.97 14.36
C LEU A 161 -9.43 7.81 14.99
N VAL A 162 -8.78 7.02 15.84
CA VAL A 162 -9.43 5.93 16.58
C VAL A 162 -10.49 6.48 17.54
N LYS A 163 -10.18 7.51 18.32
CA LYS A 163 -11.15 8.15 19.23
C LYS A 163 -12.39 8.69 18.49
N ARG A 164 -12.21 9.19 17.26
CA ARG A 164 -13.32 9.66 16.40
C ARG A 164 -14.01 8.53 15.63
N GLY A 165 -13.56 7.29 15.75
CA GLY A 165 -14.09 6.16 14.97
C GLY A 165 -13.87 6.32 13.47
N ASP A 166 -12.84 7.06 13.06
CA ASP A 166 -12.35 7.08 11.67
C ASP A 166 -11.53 5.82 11.36
N ILE A 167 -10.83 5.28 12.37
CA ILE A 167 -10.10 4.01 12.33
C ILE A 167 -10.66 3.09 13.41
N VAL A 168 -10.88 1.83 13.07
CA VAL A 168 -11.19 0.74 13.99
C VAL A 168 -10.17 -0.36 13.77
N THR A 169 -9.43 -0.76 14.80
CA THR A 169 -8.50 -1.89 14.72
C THR A 169 -9.10 -3.10 15.41
N VAL A 170 -8.90 -4.26 14.81
CA VAL A 170 -9.21 -5.56 15.41
C VAL A 170 -8.00 -6.45 15.27
N SER A 171 -7.50 -6.93 16.40
CA SER A 171 -6.32 -7.79 16.42
C SER A 171 -6.64 -9.21 15.96
N HIS A 172 -5.80 -9.78 15.10
CA HIS A 172 -5.85 -11.22 14.78
C HIS A 172 -5.64 -12.10 16.00
N ASP A 173 -4.82 -11.65 16.95
CA ASP A 173 -4.53 -12.34 18.20
C ASP A 173 -5.79 -12.48 19.07
N GLU A 174 -6.74 -11.55 18.91
CA GLU A 174 -8.04 -11.57 19.59
C GLU A 174 -9.11 -12.36 18.82
N LEU A 175 -9.05 -12.32 17.48
CA LEU A 175 -10.00 -13.03 16.63
C LEU A 175 -9.72 -14.53 16.57
N TYR A 176 -8.44 -14.90 16.58
CA TYR A 176 -7.98 -16.27 16.42
C TYR A 176 -6.94 -16.60 17.49
N PRO A 177 -7.37 -16.81 18.74
CA PRO A 177 -6.52 -17.42 19.77
C PRO A 177 -5.80 -18.67 19.25
N GLU A 178 -4.61 -18.95 19.78
CA GLU A 178 -3.75 -20.05 19.32
C GLU A 178 -4.51 -21.37 19.13
N GLY A 179 -4.33 -21.98 17.97
CA GLY A 179 -4.93 -23.28 17.61
C GLY A 179 -6.31 -23.21 16.94
N LEU A 180 -6.93 -22.03 16.80
CA LEU A 180 -8.18 -21.89 16.07
C LEU A 180 -7.98 -21.69 14.57
N ASP A 181 -8.95 -22.18 13.77
CA ASP A 181 -8.95 -21.96 12.32
C ASP A 181 -9.41 -20.53 11.98
N PRO A 182 -8.62 -19.72 11.25
CA PRO A 182 -9.08 -18.42 10.77
C PRO A 182 -10.25 -18.63 9.83
N SER A 183 -11.44 -18.35 10.36
CA SER A 183 -12.69 -18.29 9.62
C SER A 183 -13.14 -16.84 9.52
N ILE A 184 -14.01 -16.49 8.57
CA ILE A 184 -14.41 -15.09 8.38
C ILE A 184 -15.33 -14.59 9.50
N GLU A 185 -16.02 -15.50 10.19
CA GLU A 185 -17.13 -15.22 11.10
C GLU A 185 -16.77 -14.27 12.25
N PRO A 186 -15.62 -14.42 12.95
CA PRO A 186 -15.20 -13.46 13.98
C PRO A 186 -15.02 -12.04 13.42
N ILE A 187 -14.50 -11.91 12.20
CA ILE A 187 -14.36 -10.59 11.55
C ILE A 187 -15.73 -10.03 11.18
N LEU A 188 -16.62 -10.84 10.59
CA LEU A 188 -17.98 -10.41 10.26
C LEU A 188 -18.75 -9.93 11.49
N ALA A 189 -18.63 -10.63 12.63
CA ALA A 189 -19.26 -10.21 13.87
C ALA A 189 -18.81 -8.80 14.29
N ARG A 190 -17.52 -8.47 14.14
CA ARG A 190 -16.98 -7.13 14.41
C ARG A 190 -17.46 -6.09 13.38
N LEU A 191 -17.51 -6.45 12.10
CA LEU A 191 -18.05 -5.56 11.06
C LEU A 191 -19.53 -5.26 11.29
N TYR A 192 -20.33 -6.25 11.68
CA TYR A 192 -21.74 -6.06 11.99
C TYR A 192 -21.94 -5.18 13.22
N ALA A 193 -21.10 -5.33 14.25
CA ALA A 193 -21.11 -4.42 15.39
C ALA A 193 -20.79 -2.98 14.97
N ALA A 194 -19.79 -2.79 14.07
CA ALA A 194 -19.43 -1.48 13.53
C ALA A 194 -20.53 -0.85 12.64
N ARG A 195 -21.47 -1.65 12.09
CA ARG A 195 -22.56 -1.16 11.22
C ARG A 195 -23.43 -0.11 11.89
N ALA A 196 -23.75 -0.29 13.17
CA ALA A 196 -24.55 0.68 13.91
C ALA A 196 -23.85 2.04 14.00
N GLU A 197 -22.54 2.03 14.22
CA GLU A 197 -21.71 3.24 14.30
C GLU A 197 -21.55 3.92 12.95
N ILE A 198 -21.34 3.15 11.87
CA ILE A 198 -21.28 3.68 10.50
C ILE A 198 -22.56 4.44 10.17
N LYS A 199 -23.71 3.85 10.50
CA LYS A 199 -25.02 4.45 10.24
C LYS A 199 -25.23 5.71 11.09
N SER A 200 -24.95 5.66 12.39
CA SER A 200 -25.17 6.81 13.29
C SER A 200 -24.26 7.99 12.95
N ARG A 201 -23.02 7.71 12.50
CA ARG A 201 -22.04 8.72 12.07
C ARG A 201 -22.18 9.13 10.59
N LYS A 202 -23.18 8.62 9.87
CA LYS A 202 -23.43 8.91 8.44
C LYS A 202 -22.20 8.69 7.55
N ARG A 203 -21.47 7.60 7.82
CA ARG A 203 -20.31 7.19 7.02
C ARG A 203 -20.78 6.54 5.72
N ALA A 204 -20.05 6.79 4.64
CA ALA A 204 -20.41 6.30 3.30
C ALA A 204 -20.18 4.80 3.15
N GLY A 205 -19.29 4.20 3.95
CA GLY A 205 -18.95 2.80 3.85
C GLY A 205 -17.76 2.39 4.72
N LEU A 206 -17.16 1.28 4.35
CA LEU A 206 -16.02 0.63 4.99
C LEU A 206 -14.83 0.55 4.05
N ASN A 207 -13.65 0.78 4.62
CA ASN A 207 -12.36 0.69 3.96
C ASN A 207 -11.51 -0.29 4.78
N ILE A 208 -11.46 -1.56 4.38
CA ILE A 208 -10.88 -2.65 5.16
C ILE A 208 -9.48 -2.99 4.66
N ILE A 209 -8.51 -3.10 5.56
CA ILE A 209 -7.19 -3.66 5.27
C ILE A 209 -6.94 -4.83 6.20
N GLY A 210 -6.54 -5.98 5.63
CA GLY A 210 -6.43 -7.24 6.35
C GLY A 210 -5.14 -7.99 6.08
N THR A 211 -4.30 -8.26 7.10
CA THR A 211 -3.06 -9.04 6.92
C THR A 211 -3.22 -10.54 7.24
N VAL A 212 -4.41 -11.02 7.66
CA VAL A 212 -4.62 -12.44 8.02
C VAL A 212 -4.25 -13.37 6.87
N ALA A 213 -4.84 -13.15 5.69
CA ALA A 213 -4.67 -14.03 4.54
C ALA A 213 -3.22 -14.03 4.04
N GLY A 214 -2.61 -12.84 3.98
CA GLY A 214 -1.17 -12.69 3.73
C GLY A 214 -0.31 -13.49 4.70
N ASN A 215 -0.62 -13.45 6.00
CA ASN A 215 0.09 -14.21 7.03
C ASN A 215 -0.12 -15.73 6.92
N LEU A 216 -1.27 -16.20 6.44
CA LEU A 216 -1.50 -17.62 6.15
C LEU A 216 -0.68 -18.08 4.94
N ALA A 217 -0.68 -17.30 3.86
CA ALA A 217 0.17 -17.56 2.71
C ALA A 217 1.66 -17.59 3.07
N LEU A 218 2.11 -16.67 3.95
CA LEU A 218 3.48 -16.65 4.47
C LEU A 218 3.90 -17.96 5.16
N ARG A 219 2.94 -18.70 5.73
CA ARG A 219 3.15 -19.97 6.44
C ARG A 219 2.94 -21.20 5.55
N GLY A 220 2.65 -21.01 4.26
CA GLY A 220 2.32 -22.09 3.32
C GLY A 220 0.93 -22.69 3.53
N GLU A 221 0.01 -21.94 4.16
CA GLU A 221 -1.34 -22.41 4.49
C GLU A 221 -2.35 -21.99 3.41
N ASP A 222 -2.05 -22.34 2.15
CA ASP A 222 -2.73 -21.81 0.96
C ASP A 222 -4.24 -22.10 0.94
N ASP A 223 -4.67 -23.29 1.34
CA ASP A 223 -6.10 -23.65 1.40
C ASP A 223 -6.89 -22.76 2.38
N ARG A 224 -6.28 -22.42 3.51
CA ARG A 224 -6.90 -21.58 4.55
C ARG A 224 -6.97 -20.14 4.07
N CYS A 225 -5.88 -19.66 3.48
CA CYS A 225 -5.80 -18.37 2.82
C CYS A 225 -6.91 -18.23 1.76
N LEU A 226 -7.04 -19.19 0.85
CA LEU A 226 -8.03 -19.16 -0.22
C LEU A 226 -9.47 -19.16 0.29
N ARG A 227 -9.79 -19.99 1.31
CA ARG A 227 -11.13 -19.99 1.92
C ARG A 227 -11.49 -18.62 2.51
N LEU A 228 -10.53 -17.99 3.19
CA LEU A 228 -10.73 -16.67 3.78
C LEU A 228 -10.95 -15.61 2.68
N GLU A 229 -10.17 -15.67 1.59
CA GLU A 229 -10.26 -14.73 0.48
C GLU A 229 -11.56 -14.87 -0.32
N GLN A 230 -12.05 -16.09 -0.53
CA GLN A 230 -13.37 -16.32 -1.12
C GLN A 230 -14.50 -15.79 -0.23
N ALA A 231 -14.37 -15.94 1.09
CA ALA A 231 -15.33 -15.40 2.04
C ALA A 231 -15.33 -13.86 2.03
N TRP A 232 -14.15 -13.25 1.96
CA TRP A 232 -14.00 -11.81 1.78
C TRP A 232 -14.61 -11.31 0.49
N HIS A 233 -14.33 -11.97 -0.64
CA HIS A 233 -14.89 -11.59 -1.94
C HIS A 233 -16.42 -11.49 -1.89
N ARG A 234 -17.08 -12.54 -1.36
CA ARG A 234 -18.54 -12.53 -1.17
C ARG A 234 -19.00 -11.40 -0.24
N THR A 235 -18.31 -11.24 0.90
CA THR A 235 -18.63 -10.19 1.86
C THR A 235 -18.55 -8.79 1.22
N VAL A 236 -17.48 -8.51 0.48
CA VAL A 236 -17.28 -7.23 -0.21
C VAL A 236 -18.44 -6.93 -1.17
N GLN A 237 -18.93 -7.92 -1.91
CA GLN A 237 -20.05 -7.73 -2.85
C GLN A 237 -21.41 -7.56 -2.16
N ASP A 238 -21.67 -8.32 -1.09
CA ASP A 238 -23.02 -8.45 -0.53
C ASP A 238 -23.26 -7.57 0.72
N TYR A 239 -22.23 -6.95 1.28
CA TYR A 239 -22.39 -6.15 2.50
C TYR A 239 -23.38 -4.99 2.33
N ALA A 240 -24.12 -4.64 3.40
CA ALA A 240 -25.20 -3.66 3.31
C ALA A 240 -24.76 -2.22 3.01
N VAL A 241 -23.51 -1.88 3.36
CA VAL A 241 -22.86 -0.62 2.96
C VAL A 241 -21.68 -0.96 2.05
N PRO A 242 -21.23 -0.04 1.17
CA PRO A 242 -20.03 -0.26 0.38
C PRO A 242 -18.84 -0.66 1.25
N VAL A 243 -18.19 -1.75 0.86
CA VAL A 243 -16.93 -2.21 1.45
C VAL A 243 -15.88 -2.13 0.35
N THR A 244 -14.73 -1.55 0.64
CA THR A 244 -13.53 -1.65 -0.19
C THR A 244 -12.49 -2.41 0.62
N LEU A 245 -11.84 -3.43 0.05
CA LEU A 245 -10.90 -4.30 0.76
C LEU A 245 -9.54 -4.33 0.06
N LEU A 246 -8.49 -4.09 0.85
CA LEU A 246 -7.09 -4.24 0.45
C LEU A 246 -6.45 -5.42 1.20
N CYS A 247 -5.99 -6.41 0.45
CA CYS A 247 -5.29 -7.59 0.96
C CYS A 247 -3.80 -7.48 0.61
N PRO A 248 -2.93 -7.04 1.54
CA PRO A 248 -1.49 -6.98 1.33
C PRO A 248 -0.83 -8.37 1.40
N TYR A 249 0.08 -8.64 0.47
CA TYR A 249 0.86 -9.89 0.42
C TYR A 249 2.35 -9.61 0.24
N SER A 250 3.21 -10.39 0.92
CA SER A 250 4.64 -10.35 0.62
C SER A 250 4.88 -10.93 -0.79
N ALA A 251 5.66 -10.22 -1.60
CA ALA A 251 6.03 -10.64 -2.94
C ALA A 251 6.88 -11.92 -2.95
N ASP A 252 7.56 -12.20 -1.84
CA ASP A 252 8.59 -13.23 -1.74
C ASP A 252 8.04 -14.64 -1.48
N VAL A 253 6.77 -14.76 -1.09
CA VAL A 253 6.28 -15.97 -0.41
C VAL A 253 5.11 -16.63 -1.13
N MET A 254 4.87 -16.26 -2.38
CA MET A 254 3.80 -16.82 -3.18
C MET A 254 4.31 -17.56 -4.41
N THR A 255 3.99 -18.85 -4.48
CA THR A 255 4.16 -19.66 -5.69
C THR A 255 3.35 -19.07 -6.85
N ALA A 256 3.66 -19.46 -8.08
CA ALA A 256 2.88 -19.03 -9.24
C ALA A 256 1.43 -19.54 -9.19
N GLU A 257 1.23 -20.75 -8.64
CA GLU A 257 -0.08 -21.39 -8.52
C GLU A 257 -0.96 -20.71 -7.47
N SER A 258 -0.47 -20.57 -6.24
CA SER A 258 -1.21 -19.87 -5.16
C SER A 258 -1.57 -18.44 -5.57
N ARG A 259 -0.70 -17.80 -6.35
CA ARG A 259 -0.95 -16.48 -6.93
C ARG A 259 -2.08 -16.45 -7.95
N ALA A 260 -2.13 -17.43 -8.86
CA ALA A 260 -3.21 -17.50 -9.83
C ALA A 260 -4.57 -17.65 -9.12
N MET A 261 -4.65 -18.54 -8.13
CA MET A 261 -5.88 -18.74 -7.36
C MET A 261 -6.31 -17.48 -6.58
N LEU A 262 -5.36 -16.78 -5.96
CA LEU A 262 -5.67 -15.56 -5.23
C LEU A 262 -6.18 -14.46 -6.16
N ILE A 263 -5.60 -14.31 -7.36
CA ILE A 263 -6.06 -13.32 -8.35
C ILE A 263 -7.53 -13.55 -8.71
N GLU A 264 -8.02 -14.78 -8.79
CA GLU A 264 -9.43 -15.09 -9.09
C GLU A 264 -10.41 -14.59 -8.01
N CYS A 265 -9.95 -14.43 -6.77
CA CYS A 265 -10.77 -13.91 -5.68
C CYS A 265 -10.81 -12.37 -5.63
N HIS A 266 -10.05 -11.68 -6.48
CA HIS A 266 -9.83 -10.24 -6.39
C HIS A 266 -10.22 -9.52 -7.68
N SER A 267 -10.76 -8.31 -7.56
CA SER A 267 -11.13 -7.48 -8.71
C SER A 267 -9.90 -6.90 -9.43
N ARG A 268 -8.79 -6.73 -8.70
CA ARG A 268 -7.53 -6.18 -9.22
C ARG A 268 -6.34 -6.75 -8.45
N SER A 269 -5.19 -6.81 -9.11
CA SER A 269 -3.89 -7.15 -8.52
C SER A 269 -2.89 -6.05 -8.82
N VAL A 270 -2.16 -5.60 -7.80
CA VAL A 270 -1.16 -4.52 -7.87
C VAL A 270 0.20 -5.06 -7.47
N ARG A 271 1.13 -5.11 -8.41
CA ARG A 271 2.49 -5.61 -8.18
C ARG A 271 3.51 -4.53 -8.52
N PRO A 272 4.28 -4.04 -7.52
CA PRO A 272 5.47 -3.25 -7.78
C PRO A 272 6.48 -4.03 -8.67
N PRO A 273 7.25 -3.35 -9.52
CA PRO A 273 8.40 -3.97 -10.16
C PRO A 273 9.39 -4.44 -9.07
N LEU A 274 9.95 -5.64 -9.27
CA LEU A 274 11.00 -6.20 -8.42
C LEU A 274 12.31 -5.44 -8.57
#